data_AF-A0A7J6QNS9-F1
#
_entry.id   AF-A0A7J6QNS9-F1
#
_cell.length_a   1.000
_cell.length_b   1.000
_cell.length_c   1.000
_cell.angle_alpha   90.00
_cell.angle_beta   90.00
_cell.angle_gamma   90.00
#
_symmetry.space_group_name_H-M   'P 1'
#
loop_
_entity.id
_entity.type
_entity.pdbx_description
1 polymer ?
#
loop_
_entity_poly.entity_id
_entity_poly.type
_entity_poly.pdbx_seq_one_letter_code
_entity_poly.pdbx_strand_id
1 'polypeptide(L)'
;GMFREIGRGKQEYPFNPLNPANATTNRLGRKKKYCNDKDSFRFGVYEELLSVAFILLHPAGMDCLLMAIRSQFFQNTKVNLIAMSMAAAPFFERLAERCRAKDSLLCVGLDPHVSELPEPTPEAAFKFCEELVEATKDVAVAYKPNAAFFEQFGAAGWEQLKRLIEHIRRSTDGAALVVLDAKRGDIGSTAQAYAKSAYEVLGADSITVNPYMGKDSMEPFLSDSTRGVWALCKTSNKGSDDIQTCKLGDGTHLYHHVAKVALESTDRGP
;
A
#
# COMPACT_ATOMS: atom_id res chain seq x y z
N GLY A 1 -39.04 13.84 17.29
CA GLY A 1 -38.43 14.88 18.13
C GLY A 1 -37.08 14.35 18.55
N MET A 2 -35.96 15.00 18.25
CA MET A 2 -35.69 16.42 18.45
C MET A 2 -34.82 16.93 17.28
N PHE A 3 -35.38 17.82 16.47
CA PHE A 3 -34.73 18.51 15.36
C PHE A 3 -34.23 19.87 15.86
N ARG A 4 -33.17 20.39 15.21
CA ARG A 4 -32.83 21.81 14.93
C ARG A 4 -31.60 22.43 15.60
N GLU A 5 -30.81 23.00 14.68
CA GLU A 5 -30.07 24.27 14.74
C GLU A 5 -28.99 24.41 15.82
N ILE A 6 -27.72 24.41 15.37
CA ILE A 6 -26.89 25.64 15.33
C ILE A 6 -25.97 25.57 14.11
N GLY A 7 -26.40 26.19 13.01
CA GLY A 7 -25.49 26.75 12.03
C GLY A 7 -25.49 28.26 12.21
N ARG A 8 -24.35 28.83 12.62
CA ARG A 8 -23.85 30.21 12.37
C ARG A 8 -22.84 30.60 13.45
N GLY A 9 -21.61 30.82 13.01
CA GLY A 9 -20.52 31.31 13.85
C GLY A 9 -19.18 31.19 13.14
N LYS A 10 -19.00 31.93 12.03
CA LYS A 10 -17.65 32.29 11.60
C LYS A 10 -17.10 33.20 12.70
N GLN A 11 -16.19 32.69 13.52
CA GLN A 11 -15.38 33.51 14.40
C GLN A 11 -13.95 33.43 13.86
N GLU A 12 -13.56 34.45 13.10
CA GLU A 12 -12.17 34.69 12.75
C GLU A 12 -11.44 35.08 14.03
N TYR A 13 -10.47 34.26 14.43
CA TYR A 13 -9.47 34.64 15.42
C TYR A 13 -8.20 35.03 14.68
N PRO A 14 -7.59 36.19 14.96
CA PRO A 14 -6.31 36.55 14.37
C PRO A 14 -5.25 35.59 14.93
N PHE A 15 -4.81 34.62 14.12
CA PHE A 15 -3.74 33.72 14.50
C PHE A 15 -2.40 34.47 14.42
N ASN A 16 -1.80 34.73 15.57
CA ASN A 16 -0.46 35.30 15.70
C ASN A 16 0.56 34.13 15.77
N PRO A 17 1.46 33.97 14.79
CA PRO A 17 2.31 32.79 14.67
C PRO A 17 3.50 32.73 15.65
N LEU A 18 3.58 33.63 16.65
CA LEU A 18 4.75 33.74 17.54
C LEU A 18 4.44 33.65 19.04
N ASN A 19 3.31 33.05 19.46
CA ASN A 19 3.04 32.85 20.89
C ASN A 19 3.34 31.39 21.34
N PRO A 20 4.38 31.15 22.16
CA PRO A 20 4.74 29.80 22.64
C PRO A 20 3.79 29.19 23.67
N ALA A 21 2.78 29.93 24.17
CA ALA A 21 1.93 29.49 25.27
C ALA A 21 0.70 28.65 24.87
N ASN A 22 0.43 28.46 23.58
CA ASN A 22 -0.73 27.67 23.10
C ASN A 22 -0.39 26.19 22.79
N ALA A 23 0.82 25.75 23.08
CA ALA A 23 1.28 24.40 22.80
C ALA A 23 1.31 23.53 24.07
N THR A 24 0.16 23.23 24.68
CA THR A 24 0.02 22.06 25.58
C THR A 24 -1.44 21.91 26.02
N THR A 25 -2.18 20.96 25.44
CA THR A 25 -3.04 19.97 26.14
C THR A 25 -4.01 19.31 25.15
N ASN A 26 -3.94 17.97 25.02
CA ASN A 26 -5.06 17.15 24.55
C ASN A 26 -5.43 16.16 25.67
N ARG A 27 -6.72 15.79 25.72
CA ARG A 27 -7.48 15.28 26.89
C ARG A 27 -7.10 13.90 27.46
N LEU A 28 -5.92 13.36 27.16
CA LEU A 28 -5.41 12.12 27.76
C LEU A 28 -3.90 12.25 27.97
N GLY A 29 -3.49 12.62 29.19
CA GLY A 29 -2.11 12.97 29.54
C GLY A 29 -1.09 11.83 29.45
N ARG A 30 -0.58 11.51 28.25
CA ARG A 30 0.64 10.72 28.06
C ARG A 30 1.62 11.43 27.13
N LYS A 31 2.80 11.77 27.65
CA LYS A 31 3.92 12.34 26.89
C LYS A 31 4.49 11.28 25.93
N LYS A 32 4.46 11.52 24.62
CA LYS A 32 5.43 10.91 23.68
C LYS A 32 6.41 11.98 23.24
N LYS A 33 7.68 11.69 23.45
CA LYS A 33 8.83 12.52 23.14
C LYS A 33 9.22 12.23 21.70
N TYR A 34 8.86 13.11 20.77
CA TYR A 34 9.53 13.23 19.47
C TYR A 34 9.69 14.72 19.21
N CYS A 35 10.93 15.20 19.32
CA CYS A 35 11.32 16.50 18.83
C CYS A 35 12.81 16.42 18.52
N ASN A 36 13.15 16.57 17.24
CA ASN A 36 13.96 17.71 16.87
C ASN A 36 13.73 18.02 15.39
N ASP A 37 13.11 19.18 15.20
CA ASP A 37 12.90 19.90 13.95
C ASP A 37 14.20 20.14 13.18
N LYS A 38 14.09 20.17 11.85
CA LYS A 38 14.13 21.43 11.08
C LYS A 38 13.56 21.23 9.67
N ASP A 39 12.70 22.18 9.32
CA ASP A 39 12.07 22.47 8.03
C ASP A 39 10.82 21.66 7.65
N SER A 40 9.69 22.37 7.76
CA SER A 40 8.31 21.93 7.67
C SER A 40 7.92 21.48 6.27
N PHE A 41 7.98 20.18 6.00
CA PHE A 41 7.16 19.53 4.99
C PHE A 41 5.86 19.05 5.64
N ARG A 42 4.71 19.51 5.14
CA ARG A 42 3.39 19.02 5.56
C ARG A 42 3.23 17.57 5.10
N PHE A 43 3.52 16.62 5.98
CA PHE A 43 3.11 15.23 5.78
C PHE A 43 1.59 15.10 5.91
N GLY A 44 0.92 14.96 4.78
CA GLY A 44 -0.42 14.39 4.73
C GLY A 44 -0.31 12.88 4.93
N VAL A 45 -0.42 12.41 6.17
CA VAL A 45 -0.72 11.00 6.43
C VAL A 45 -2.18 10.82 6.02
N TYR A 46 -2.41 10.42 4.77
CA TYR A 46 -3.75 10.01 4.34
C TYR A 46 -4.13 8.72 5.06
N GLU A 47 -5.22 8.77 5.83
CA GLU A 47 -5.90 7.60 6.40
C GLU A 47 -6.49 6.72 5.28
N GLU A 48 -5.67 6.01 4.52
CA GLU A 48 -6.13 4.98 3.58
C GLU A 48 -5.71 3.56 3.96
N LEU A 49 -5.07 3.36 5.13
CA LEU A 49 -4.72 2.04 5.66
C LEU A 49 -5.78 1.41 6.57
N LEU A 50 -6.91 2.07 6.80
CA LEU A 50 -8.01 1.51 7.61
C LEU A 50 -9.00 0.63 6.85
N SER A 51 -8.83 0.44 5.53
CA SER A 51 -9.70 -0.42 4.71
C SER A 51 -9.15 -1.84 4.49
N VAL A 52 -7.97 -2.17 5.03
CA VAL A 52 -7.32 -3.49 4.82
C VAL A 52 -6.75 -4.02 6.15
N ALA A 53 -7.58 -4.25 7.16
CA ALA A 53 -7.19 -5.07 8.32
C ALA A 53 -8.41 -5.47 9.17
N PHE A 54 -9.16 -6.47 8.72
CA PHE A 54 -9.91 -7.35 9.62
C PHE A 54 -9.89 -8.76 9.03
N ILE A 55 -8.81 -9.50 9.32
CA ILE A 55 -8.85 -10.96 9.27
C ILE A 55 -8.61 -11.45 10.70
N LEU A 56 -9.72 -11.85 11.31
CA LEU A 56 -9.81 -12.56 12.56
C LEU A 56 -9.21 -13.96 12.40
N LEU A 57 -8.34 -14.32 13.35
CA LEU A 57 -8.31 -15.61 14.05
C LEU A 57 -8.38 -16.88 13.16
N HIS A 58 -7.25 -17.22 12.52
CA HIS A 58 -6.97 -18.60 12.13
C HIS A 58 -6.05 -19.26 13.18
N PRO A 59 -6.29 -20.50 13.62
CA PRO A 59 -5.54 -21.16 14.70
C PRO A 59 -4.06 -21.47 14.40
N ALA A 60 -3.52 -21.06 13.25
CA ALA A 60 -2.09 -21.19 12.93
C ALA A 60 -1.23 -20.08 13.55
N GLY A 61 -1.84 -19.05 14.16
CA GLY A 61 -1.13 -17.91 14.76
C GLY A 61 -0.62 -18.13 16.19
N MET A 62 -0.93 -19.26 16.83
CA MET A 62 -0.63 -19.48 18.26
C MET A 62 0.60 -20.36 18.51
N ASP A 63 1.08 -21.10 17.51
CA ASP A 63 2.29 -21.93 17.64
C ASP A 63 3.60 -21.14 17.46
N CYS A 64 3.55 -19.97 16.83
CA CYS A 64 4.71 -19.09 16.66
C CYS A 64 5.23 -18.48 17.97
N LEU A 65 4.40 -18.44 19.04
CA LEU A 65 4.82 -17.93 20.34
C LEU A 65 5.56 -19.02 21.17
N LEU A 66 5.34 -20.30 20.90
CA LEU A 66 5.99 -21.42 21.60
C LEU A 66 7.33 -21.84 20.95
N MET A 67 7.53 -21.58 19.66
CA MET A 67 8.83 -21.81 19.00
C MET A 67 9.91 -20.79 19.42
N ALA A 68 9.51 -19.62 19.91
CA ALA A 68 10.42 -18.56 20.36
C ALA A 68 11.22 -18.90 21.64
N ILE A 69 10.90 -19.99 22.35
CA ILE A 69 11.61 -20.41 23.58
C ILE A 69 12.62 -21.57 23.33
N ARG A 70 12.66 -22.19 22.14
CA ARG A 70 13.53 -23.36 21.87
C ARG A 70 14.70 -23.13 20.92
N SER A 71 14.92 -21.91 20.41
CA SER A 71 15.89 -21.64 19.33
C SER A 71 17.31 -21.21 19.78
N GLN A 72 17.64 -21.26 21.08
CA GLN A 72 19.00 -20.90 21.55
C GLN A 72 20.06 -22.01 21.39
N PHE A 73 19.73 -23.11 20.72
CA PHE A 73 20.67 -24.18 20.39
C PHE A 73 20.49 -24.54 18.93
N PHE A 74 21.33 -24.03 18.04
CA PHE A 74 21.82 -24.67 16.81
C PHE A 74 22.59 -23.63 15.95
N GLN A 75 23.64 -23.05 16.53
CA GLN A 75 24.76 -22.57 15.73
C GLN A 75 25.67 -23.78 15.47
N ASN A 76 25.53 -24.44 14.31
CA ASN A 76 26.60 -25.17 13.60
C ASN A 76 26.03 -26.09 12.51
N THR A 77 25.51 -25.51 11.42
CA THR A 77 25.43 -26.22 10.12
C THR A 77 25.43 -25.21 8.96
N LYS A 78 26.44 -24.33 8.92
CA LYS A 78 26.84 -23.71 7.65
C LYS A 78 27.60 -24.77 6.85
N VAL A 79 27.54 -24.67 5.52
CA VAL A 79 28.16 -25.57 4.52
C VAL A 79 27.28 -26.77 4.13
N ASN A 80 26.16 -26.51 3.44
CA ASN A 80 25.57 -27.40 2.40
C ASN A 80 24.27 -26.87 1.75
N LEU A 81 23.95 -25.56 1.85
CA LEU A 81 22.77 -24.95 1.20
C LEU A 81 23.10 -24.02 0.02
N ILE A 82 24.33 -24.07 -0.49
CA ILE A 82 24.69 -23.36 -1.71
C ILE A 82 24.36 -24.32 -2.86
N ALA A 83 23.27 -24.04 -3.58
CA ALA A 83 22.75 -24.76 -4.77
C ALA A 83 21.51 -25.66 -4.59
N MET A 84 20.56 -25.29 -3.73
CA MET A 84 19.15 -25.62 -3.97
C MET A 84 18.46 -24.37 -4.51
N SER A 85 18.12 -24.40 -5.81
CA SER A 85 17.26 -23.47 -6.56
C SER A 85 16.71 -22.28 -5.77
N MET A 86 17.34 -21.10 -5.89
CA MET A 86 16.83 -19.86 -5.30
C MET A 86 15.66 -19.35 -6.16
N ALA A 87 14.54 -20.06 -6.16
CA ALA A 87 13.28 -19.44 -6.51
C ALA A 87 13.08 -18.25 -5.56
N ALA A 88 12.77 -17.08 -6.10
CA ALA A 88 12.53 -15.90 -5.27
C ALA A 88 11.42 -16.20 -4.25
N ALA A 89 11.58 -15.73 -3.02
CA ALA A 89 10.57 -15.93 -1.98
C ALA A 89 9.21 -15.30 -2.39
N PRO A 90 8.08 -15.88 -1.96
CA PRO A 90 6.76 -15.31 -2.20
C PRO A 90 6.64 -13.84 -1.76
N PHE A 91 5.83 -13.06 -2.48
CA PHE A 91 5.70 -11.61 -2.23
C PHE A 91 5.40 -11.28 -0.76
N PHE A 92 4.41 -11.95 -0.17
CA PHE A 92 3.97 -11.65 1.21
C PHE A 92 5.00 -12.10 2.26
N GLU A 93 5.87 -13.07 1.95
CA GLU A 93 7.01 -13.41 2.81
C GLU A 93 8.07 -12.31 2.79
N ARG A 94 8.42 -11.82 1.58
CA ARG A 94 9.32 -10.66 1.42
C ARG A 94 8.77 -9.42 2.13
N LEU A 95 7.46 -9.18 2.03
CA LEU A 95 6.79 -8.08 2.71
C LEU A 95 6.92 -8.21 4.23
N ALA A 96 6.59 -9.39 4.78
CA ALA A 96 6.67 -9.65 6.22
C ALA A 96 8.11 -9.52 6.75
N GLU A 97 9.10 -10.02 6.00
CA GLU A 97 10.51 -9.84 6.33
C GLU A 97 10.91 -8.36 6.34
N ARG A 98 10.49 -7.60 5.33
CA ARG A 98 10.79 -6.16 5.26
C ARG A 98 10.15 -5.38 6.40
N CYS A 99 8.91 -5.68 6.76
CA CYS A 99 8.24 -5.08 7.92
C CYS A 99 9.04 -5.32 9.20
N ARG A 100 9.51 -6.56 9.43
CA ARG A 100 10.35 -6.90 10.59
C ARG A 100 11.69 -6.18 10.58
N ALA A 101 12.36 -6.14 9.43
CA ALA A 101 13.67 -5.51 9.28
C ALA A 101 13.64 -4.00 9.50
N LYS A 102 12.53 -3.33 9.13
CA LYS A 102 12.35 -1.89 9.27
C LYS A 102 11.62 -1.46 10.55
N ASP A 103 11.08 -2.41 11.32
CA ASP A 103 10.12 -2.14 12.40
C ASP A 103 9.02 -1.14 11.97
N SER A 104 8.46 -1.39 10.78
CA SER A 104 7.58 -0.46 10.09
C SER A 104 6.54 -1.23 9.30
N LEU A 105 5.38 -0.60 9.10
CA LEU A 105 4.34 -1.02 8.17
C LEU A 105 4.09 0.06 7.11
N LEU A 106 4.96 1.06 7.02
CA LEU A 106 4.75 2.23 6.19
C LEU A 106 4.84 1.88 4.70
N CYS A 107 3.73 2.11 4.00
CA CYS A 107 3.66 2.15 2.54
C CYS A 107 3.47 3.61 2.10
N VAL A 108 4.42 4.15 1.35
CA VAL A 108 4.40 5.56 0.91
C VAL A 108 3.69 5.66 -0.43
N GLY A 109 2.58 6.40 -0.49
CA GLY A 109 1.92 6.74 -1.76
C GLY A 109 2.75 7.71 -2.60
N LEU A 110 2.83 7.47 -3.91
CA LEU A 110 3.55 8.32 -4.85
C LEU A 110 2.55 8.84 -5.89
N ASP A 111 1.88 9.92 -5.52
CA ASP A 111 0.70 10.46 -6.18
C ASP A 111 0.95 11.93 -6.62
N PRO A 112 1.72 12.17 -7.70
CA PRO A 112 2.12 13.52 -8.12
C PRO A 112 0.95 14.29 -8.72
N HIS A 113 0.12 14.86 -7.85
CA HIS A 113 -0.99 15.74 -8.26
C HIS A 113 -0.44 16.97 -8.98
N VAL A 114 -0.95 17.26 -10.18
CA VAL A 114 -0.49 18.38 -11.01
C VAL A 114 -0.52 19.73 -10.28
N SER A 115 -1.47 19.93 -9.35
CA SER A 115 -1.57 21.14 -8.52
C SER A 115 -0.45 21.31 -7.49
N GLU A 116 0.29 20.24 -7.19
CA GLU A 116 1.40 20.21 -6.25
C GLU A 116 2.77 20.26 -6.96
N LEU A 117 2.77 20.12 -8.28
CA LEU A 117 3.98 20.16 -9.09
C LEU A 117 4.36 21.62 -9.41
N PRO A 118 5.67 21.93 -9.50
CA PRO A 118 6.11 23.24 -9.97
C PRO A 118 5.67 23.50 -11.42
N GLU A 119 5.59 22.44 -12.23
CA GLU A 119 5.12 22.47 -13.61
C GLU A 119 4.30 21.19 -13.91
N PRO A 120 3.28 21.26 -14.78
CA PRO A 120 2.44 20.12 -15.13
C PRO A 120 3.15 19.21 -16.15
N THR A 121 4.33 18.69 -15.82
CA THR A 121 5.16 17.87 -16.71
C THR A 121 5.42 16.48 -16.12
N PRO A 122 5.61 15.45 -16.97
CA PRO A 122 5.97 14.12 -16.49
C PRO A 122 7.31 14.12 -15.74
N GLU A 123 8.27 14.97 -16.12
CA GLU A 123 9.56 15.12 -15.43
C GLU A 123 9.38 15.69 -14.01
N ALA A 124 8.50 16.68 -13.84
CA ALA A 124 8.18 17.22 -12.52
C ALA A 124 7.49 16.17 -11.64
N ALA A 125 6.60 15.35 -12.22
CA ALA A 125 5.96 14.24 -11.52
C ALA A 125 6.97 13.18 -11.03
N PHE A 126 7.93 12.82 -11.88
CA PHE A 126 9.05 11.94 -11.49
C PHE A 126 9.84 12.56 -10.33
N LYS A 127 10.28 13.80 -10.48
CA LYS A 127 11.14 14.48 -9.51
C LYS A 127 10.46 14.61 -8.14
N PHE A 128 9.18 14.96 -8.12
CA PHE A 128 8.37 14.99 -6.90
C PHE A 128 8.39 13.64 -6.17
N CYS A 129 8.20 12.54 -6.90
CA CYS A 129 8.20 11.21 -6.31
C CYS A 129 9.61 10.76 -5.90
N GLU A 130 10.63 11.10 -6.67
CA GLU A 130 12.04 10.84 -6.35
C GLU A 130 12.43 11.48 -5.01
N GLU A 131 12.07 12.75 -4.79
CA GLU A 131 12.33 13.45 -3.53
C GLU A 131 11.62 12.77 -2.33
N LEU A 132 10.38 12.29 -2.52
CA LEU A 132 9.66 11.53 -1.50
C LEU A 132 10.34 10.20 -1.18
N VAL A 133 10.84 9.48 -2.19
CA VAL A 133 11.57 8.21 -2.00
C VAL A 133 12.84 8.47 -1.19
N GLU A 134 13.65 9.45 -1.58
CA GLU A 134 14.89 9.78 -0.89
C GLU A 134 14.66 10.20 0.57
N ALA A 135 13.58 10.94 0.85
CA ALA A 135 13.23 11.36 2.20
C ALA A 135 12.69 10.23 3.09
N THR A 136 12.21 9.12 2.51
CA THR A 136 11.45 8.08 3.25
C THR A 136 12.06 6.68 3.20
N LYS A 137 13.09 6.44 2.39
CA LYS A 137 13.70 5.11 2.16
C LYS A 137 14.18 4.40 3.43
N ASP A 138 14.48 5.17 4.47
CA ASP A 138 14.92 4.63 5.77
C ASP A 138 13.79 3.99 6.57
N VAL A 139 12.54 4.37 6.32
CA VAL A 139 11.37 3.89 7.07
C VAL A 139 10.32 3.18 6.21
N ALA A 140 10.33 3.40 4.90
CA ALA A 140 9.39 2.79 3.97
C ALA A 140 9.66 1.29 3.79
N VAL A 141 8.60 0.49 3.96
CA VAL A 141 8.57 -0.93 3.60
C VAL A 141 8.28 -1.08 2.10
N ALA A 142 7.33 -0.28 1.62
CA ALA A 142 6.88 -0.29 0.24
C ALA A 142 6.57 1.12 -0.27
N TYR A 143 6.60 1.25 -1.59
CA TYR A 143 6.16 2.44 -2.31
C TYR A 143 5.00 2.07 -3.22
N LYS A 144 3.99 2.94 -3.25
CA LYS A 144 2.76 2.71 -4.01
C LYS A 144 2.53 3.85 -5.02
N PRO A 145 3.20 3.83 -6.19
CA PRO A 145 2.86 4.76 -7.26
C PRO A 145 1.47 4.47 -7.82
N ASN A 146 0.63 5.49 -7.90
CA ASN A 146 -0.67 5.39 -8.54
C ASN A 146 -0.56 5.76 -10.02
N ALA A 147 -0.88 4.79 -10.87
CA ALA A 147 -0.64 4.86 -12.31
C ALA A 147 -1.36 6.04 -12.98
N ALA A 148 -2.54 6.42 -12.48
CA ALA A 148 -3.35 7.48 -13.08
C ALA A 148 -2.62 8.83 -13.15
N PHE A 149 -1.82 9.15 -12.14
CA PHE A 149 -1.08 10.42 -12.11
C PHE A 149 0.08 10.48 -13.11
N PHE A 150 0.50 9.32 -13.62
CA PHE A 150 1.50 9.22 -14.68
C PHE A 150 0.81 9.09 -16.05
N GLU A 151 -0.25 8.29 -16.15
CA GLU A 151 -1.02 8.07 -17.38
C GLU A 151 -1.55 9.36 -18.01
N GLN A 152 -1.91 10.37 -17.21
CA GLN A 152 -2.38 11.67 -17.70
C GLN A 152 -1.36 12.40 -18.60
N PHE A 153 -0.06 12.07 -18.48
CA PHE A 153 1.00 12.62 -19.34
C PHE A 153 1.30 11.74 -20.57
N GLY A 154 0.45 10.75 -20.86
CA GLY A 154 0.61 9.83 -21.98
C GLY A 154 1.87 8.96 -21.88
N ALA A 155 2.47 8.65 -23.03
CA ALA A 155 3.64 7.77 -23.11
C ALA A 155 4.83 8.28 -22.29
N ALA A 156 5.05 9.60 -22.23
CA ALA A 156 6.11 10.19 -21.44
C ALA A 156 5.92 9.93 -19.94
N GLY A 157 4.69 10.03 -19.44
CA GLY A 157 4.39 9.71 -18.04
C GLY A 157 4.60 8.23 -17.71
N TRP A 158 4.24 7.33 -18.63
CA TRP A 158 4.48 5.89 -18.46
C TRP A 158 5.98 5.56 -18.38
N GLU A 159 6.80 6.23 -19.18
CA GLU A 159 8.27 6.11 -19.10
C GLU A 159 8.80 6.63 -17.75
N GLN A 160 8.28 7.75 -17.25
CA GLN A 160 8.66 8.28 -15.94
C GLN A 160 8.25 7.35 -14.80
N LEU A 161 7.11 6.68 -14.88
CA LEU A 161 6.69 5.67 -13.91
C LEU A 161 7.67 4.50 -13.88
N LYS A 162 8.09 4.01 -15.06
CA LYS A 162 9.11 2.96 -15.14
C LYS A 162 10.42 3.40 -14.50
N ARG A 163 10.91 4.59 -14.85
CA ARG A 163 12.11 5.19 -14.26
C ARG A 163 12.01 5.35 -12.74
N LEU A 164 10.84 5.70 -12.22
CA LEU A 164 10.58 5.82 -10.78
C LEU A 164 10.70 4.46 -10.08
N ILE A 165 10.15 3.40 -10.67
CA ILE A 165 10.25 2.04 -10.11
C ILE A 165 11.71 1.58 -10.09
N GLU A 166 12.46 1.85 -11.15
CA GLU A 166 13.92 1.59 -11.22
C GLU A 166 14.69 2.42 -10.19
N HIS A 167 14.31 3.68 -9.98
CA HIS A 167 14.90 4.56 -8.96
C HIS A 167 14.65 3.98 -7.55
N ILE A 168 13.40 3.62 -7.20
CA ILE A 168 13.07 3.00 -5.90
C ILE A 168 13.94 1.79 -5.62
N ARG A 169 14.11 0.91 -6.62
CA ARG A 169 14.96 -0.28 -6.50
C ARG A 169 16.40 0.11 -6.21
N ARG A 170 16.97 1.08 -6.94
CA ARG A 170 18.36 1.53 -6.71
C ARG A 170 18.54 2.22 -5.37
N SER A 171 17.65 3.15 -5.00
CA SER A 171 17.77 3.94 -3.78
C SER A 171 17.57 3.15 -2.48
N THR A 172 16.95 1.97 -2.58
CA THR A 172 16.67 1.10 -1.43
C THR A 172 17.49 -0.19 -1.44
N ASP A 173 18.50 -0.29 -2.32
CA ASP A 173 19.30 -1.51 -2.56
C ASP A 173 18.42 -2.75 -2.83
N GLY A 174 17.29 -2.53 -3.54
CA GLY A 174 16.30 -3.54 -3.89
C GLY A 174 15.40 -3.98 -2.74
N ALA A 175 15.49 -3.35 -1.57
CA ALA A 175 14.84 -3.83 -0.37
C ALA A 175 13.41 -3.31 -0.16
N ALA A 176 13.02 -2.17 -0.74
CA ALA A 176 11.63 -1.73 -0.72
C ALA A 176 10.82 -2.40 -1.83
N LEU A 177 9.58 -2.78 -1.52
CA LEU A 177 8.66 -3.36 -2.49
C LEU A 177 7.87 -2.29 -3.24
N VAL A 178 7.52 -2.54 -4.49
CA VAL A 178 6.69 -1.64 -5.30
C VAL A 178 5.28 -2.21 -5.48
N VAL A 179 4.28 -1.44 -5.07
CA VAL A 179 2.85 -1.72 -5.24
C VAL A 179 2.32 -0.80 -6.34
N LEU A 180 2.12 -1.31 -7.55
CA LEU A 180 1.51 -0.52 -8.61
C LEU A 180 0.01 -0.36 -8.35
N ASP A 181 -0.42 0.85 -7.99
CA ASP A 181 -1.83 1.13 -7.80
C ASP A 181 -2.49 1.53 -9.13
N ALA A 182 -3.01 0.53 -9.84
CA ALA A 182 -3.55 0.66 -11.19
C ALA A 182 -5.01 0.19 -11.32
N LYS A 183 -5.54 -0.51 -10.31
CA LYS A 183 -6.94 -0.97 -10.20
C LYS A 183 -7.45 -1.67 -11.47
N ARG A 184 -6.59 -2.46 -12.12
CA ARG A 184 -6.90 -3.13 -13.40
C ARG A 184 -7.92 -4.24 -13.21
N GLY A 185 -8.80 -4.42 -14.18
CA GLY A 185 -9.77 -5.51 -14.21
C GLY A 185 -10.25 -5.72 -15.64
N ASP A 186 -10.03 -6.92 -16.17
CA ASP A 186 -10.43 -7.33 -17.52
C ASP A 186 -10.41 -8.87 -17.59
N ILE A 187 -10.81 -9.46 -18.71
CA ILE A 187 -10.87 -10.92 -18.89
C ILE A 187 -9.70 -11.47 -19.71
N GLY A 188 -9.35 -12.73 -19.42
CA GLY A 188 -8.51 -13.58 -20.27
C GLY A 188 -7.21 -12.92 -20.73
N SER A 189 -7.03 -12.83 -22.05
CA SER A 189 -5.80 -12.30 -22.67
C SER A 189 -5.56 -10.82 -22.38
N THR A 190 -6.60 -10.01 -22.14
CA THR A 190 -6.43 -8.60 -21.79
C THR A 190 -5.87 -8.45 -20.38
N ALA A 191 -6.36 -9.23 -19.42
CA ALA A 191 -5.78 -9.28 -18.08
C ALA A 191 -4.34 -9.79 -18.08
N GLN A 192 -3.99 -10.73 -18.95
CA GLN A 192 -2.58 -11.16 -19.15
C GLN A 192 -1.70 -10.00 -19.66
N ALA A 193 -2.19 -9.18 -20.58
CA ALA A 193 -1.47 -8.01 -21.05
C ALA A 193 -1.23 -6.97 -19.93
N TYR A 194 -2.21 -6.77 -19.05
CA TYR A 194 -2.04 -5.93 -17.86
C TYR A 194 -1.02 -6.51 -16.88
N ALA A 195 -1.06 -7.81 -16.61
CA ALA A 195 -0.08 -8.48 -15.73
C ALA A 195 1.34 -8.33 -16.28
N LYS A 196 1.53 -8.56 -17.58
CA LYS A 196 2.82 -8.34 -18.26
C LYS A 196 3.29 -6.89 -18.16
N SER A 197 2.40 -5.93 -18.40
CA SER A 197 2.72 -4.50 -18.29
C SER A 197 3.21 -4.13 -16.88
N ALA A 198 2.53 -4.63 -15.84
CA ALA A 198 2.89 -4.34 -14.46
C ALA A 198 4.17 -5.04 -14.00
N TYR A 199 4.30 -6.35 -14.23
CA TYR A 199 5.36 -7.16 -13.65
C TYR A 199 6.63 -7.23 -14.49
N GLU A 200 6.50 -7.25 -15.82
CA GLU A 200 7.64 -7.40 -16.74
C GLU A 200 8.10 -6.05 -17.30
N VAL A 201 7.16 -5.19 -17.74
CA VAL A 201 7.51 -3.90 -18.38
C VAL A 201 7.90 -2.86 -17.34
N LEU A 202 7.06 -2.67 -16.32
CA LEU A 202 7.32 -1.73 -15.22
C LEU A 202 8.19 -2.31 -14.11
N GLY A 203 8.16 -3.63 -13.90
CA GLY A 203 8.92 -4.27 -12.82
C GLY A 203 8.34 -4.07 -11.42
N ALA A 204 7.03 -3.85 -11.28
CA ALA A 204 6.39 -3.79 -9.96
C ALA A 204 6.37 -5.16 -9.27
N ASP A 205 6.42 -5.17 -7.94
CA ASP A 205 6.34 -6.40 -7.14
C ASP A 205 4.89 -6.84 -6.91
N SER A 206 3.95 -5.90 -6.91
CA SER A 206 2.53 -6.18 -6.75
C SER A 206 1.66 -5.15 -7.47
N ILE A 207 0.37 -5.45 -7.65
CA ILE A 207 -0.59 -4.57 -8.32
C ILE A 207 -1.96 -4.58 -7.61
N THR A 208 -2.68 -3.46 -7.67
CA THR A 208 -4.11 -3.41 -7.30
C THR A 208 -5.01 -3.84 -8.48
N VAL A 209 -6.02 -4.66 -8.19
CA VAL A 209 -6.96 -5.19 -9.20
C VAL A 209 -8.42 -4.96 -8.78
N ASN A 210 -9.29 -4.76 -9.77
CA ASN A 210 -10.74 -4.65 -9.58
C ASN A 210 -11.42 -5.99 -9.91
N PRO A 211 -11.92 -6.74 -8.91
CA PRO A 211 -12.45 -8.09 -9.09
C PRO A 211 -13.91 -8.12 -9.54
N TYR A 212 -14.49 -6.99 -9.97
CA TYR A 212 -15.91 -6.91 -10.34
C TYR A 212 -16.33 -7.95 -11.40
N MET A 213 -15.40 -8.33 -12.28
CA MET A 213 -15.64 -9.31 -13.35
C MET A 213 -15.50 -10.77 -12.90
N GLY A 214 -15.16 -11.03 -11.63
CA GLY A 214 -15.05 -12.38 -11.08
C GLY A 214 -13.60 -12.88 -10.93
N LYS A 215 -13.47 -14.14 -10.47
CA LYS A 215 -12.18 -14.78 -10.15
C LYS A 215 -11.24 -14.88 -11.34
N ASP A 216 -11.77 -15.28 -12.50
CA ASP A 216 -11.03 -15.46 -13.75
C ASP A 216 -10.34 -14.17 -14.23
N SER A 217 -10.93 -13.00 -13.95
CA SER A 217 -10.29 -11.70 -14.22
C SER A 217 -9.01 -11.44 -13.40
N MET A 218 -8.86 -12.10 -12.25
CA MET A 218 -7.68 -11.97 -11.38
C MET A 218 -6.62 -13.04 -11.63
N GLU A 219 -7.01 -14.22 -12.14
CA GLU A 219 -6.11 -15.37 -12.34
C GLU A 219 -4.81 -15.04 -13.06
N PRO A 220 -4.77 -14.20 -14.12
CA PRO A 220 -3.52 -13.84 -14.78
C PRO A 220 -2.49 -13.19 -13.86
N PHE A 221 -2.94 -12.41 -12.88
CA PHE A 221 -2.08 -11.73 -11.92
C PHE A 221 -1.61 -12.64 -10.78
N LEU A 222 -2.34 -13.74 -10.53
CA LEU A 222 -2.12 -14.68 -9.43
C LEU A 222 -1.20 -15.85 -9.80
N SER A 223 -0.76 -15.95 -11.05
CA SER A 223 0.03 -17.09 -11.57
C SER A 223 1.41 -17.23 -10.91
N ASP A 224 2.04 -16.12 -10.54
CA ASP A 224 3.37 -16.05 -9.94
C ASP A 224 3.29 -15.67 -8.45
N SER A 225 3.66 -16.58 -7.54
CA SER A 225 3.63 -16.35 -6.09
C SER A 225 4.66 -15.33 -5.61
N THR A 226 5.67 -15.02 -6.44
CA THR A 226 6.66 -13.98 -6.14
C THR A 226 6.08 -12.56 -6.32
N ARG A 227 4.89 -12.45 -6.93
CA ARG A 227 4.12 -11.22 -7.12
C ARG A 227 2.94 -11.13 -6.15
N GLY A 228 2.58 -9.91 -5.78
CA GLY A 228 1.43 -9.62 -4.92
C GLY A 228 0.24 -9.10 -5.70
N VAL A 229 -0.97 -9.45 -5.28
CA VAL A 229 -2.22 -8.94 -5.86
C VAL A 229 -3.10 -8.38 -4.75
N TRP A 230 -3.55 -7.14 -4.90
CA TRP A 230 -4.42 -6.43 -3.96
C TRP A 230 -5.80 -6.22 -4.58
N ALA A 231 -6.74 -7.12 -4.28
CA ALA A 231 -8.11 -7.02 -4.78
C ALA A 231 -8.91 -5.94 -4.04
N LEU A 232 -9.56 -5.04 -4.79
CA LEU A 232 -10.45 -4.05 -4.21
C LEU A 232 -11.68 -4.73 -3.57
N CYS A 233 -11.82 -4.58 -2.25
CA CYS A 233 -12.97 -5.10 -1.52
C CYS A 233 -13.85 -3.95 -1.00
N LYS A 234 -13.32 -3.11 -0.11
CA LYS A 234 -13.96 -1.90 0.42
C LYS A 234 -13.05 -0.70 0.20
N THR A 235 -13.53 0.33 -0.51
CA THR A 235 -12.78 1.56 -0.78
C THR A 235 -13.18 2.68 0.19
N SER A 236 -12.32 3.69 0.31
CA SER A 236 -12.42 4.82 1.25
C SER A 236 -13.42 5.91 0.82
N ASN A 237 -13.75 5.98 -0.47
CA ASN A 237 -14.58 7.04 -1.02
C ASN A 237 -16.07 6.89 -0.62
N LYS A 238 -16.81 8.01 -0.57
CA LYS A 238 -18.25 8.01 -0.23
C LYS A 238 -19.10 7.08 -1.11
N GLY A 239 -18.82 7.05 -2.41
CA GLY A 239 -19.55 6.19 -3.36
C GLY A 239 -19.25 4.69 -3.21
N SER A 240 -18.37 4.30 -2.29
CA SER A 240 -18.18 2.89 -1.95
C SER A 240 -19.47 2.25 -1.43
N ASP A 241 -20.33 3.01 -0.76
CA ASP A 241 -21.61 2.51 -0.22
C ASP A 241 -22.70 2.33 -1.29
N ASP A 242 -22.50 2.84 -2.51
CA ASP A 242 -23.46 2.70 -3.61
C ASP A 242 -23.52 1.25 -4.12
N ILE A 243 -22.41 0.51 -4.03
CA ILE A 243 -22.27 -0.84 -4.57
C ILE A 243 -21.74 -1.81 -3.50
N GLN A 244 -20.66 -1.45 -2.81
CA GLN A 244 -19.88 -2.41 -2.03
C GLN A 244 -20.63 -2.85 -0.76
N THR A 245 -21.52 -2.01 -0.23
CA THR A 245 -22.38 -2.33 0.92
C THR A 245 -23.75 -2.88 0.52
N CYS A 246 -23.99 -3.18 -0.77
CA CYS A 246 -25.18 -3.93 -1.16
C CYS A 246 -25.19 -5.29 -0.44
N LYS A 247 -26.37 -5.72 0.01
CA LYS A 247 -26.55 -7.04 0.62
C LYS A 247 -26.90 -8.07 -0.45
N LEU A 248 -26.24 -9.21 -0.40
CA LEU A 248 -26.56 -10.40 -1.20
C LEU A 248 -27.78 -11.12 -0.62
N GLY A 249 -28.27 -12.14 -1.32
CA GLY A 249 -29.47 -12.89 -0.92
C GLY A 249 -29.36 -13.58 0.45
N ASP A 250 -28.15 -13.85 0.92
CA ASP A 250 -27.85 -14.41 2.24
C ASP A 250 -27.66 -13.35 3.34
N GLY A 251 -27.78 -12.06 2.99
CA GLY A 251 -27.57 -10.92 3.90
C GLY A 251 -26.11 -10.45 4.01
N THR A 252 -25.16 -11.12 3.38
CA THR A 252 -23.74 -10.74 3.36
C THR A 252 -23.54 -9.46 2.55
N HIS A 253 -22.70 -8.53 3.01
CA HIS A 253 -22.33 -7.37 2.21
C HIS A 253 -21.44 -7.77 1.02
N LEU A 254 -21.63 -7.14 -0.13
CA LEU A 254 -20.88 -7.46 -1.35
C LEU A 254 -19.36 -7.40 -1.13
N TYR A 255 -18.84 -6.41 -0.39
CA TYR A 255 -17.40 -6.33 -0.10
C TYR A 255 -16.84 -7.53 0.69
N HIS A 256 -17.64 -8.14 1.58
CA HIS A 256 -17.25 -9.38 2.27
C HIS A 256 -17.21 -10.55 1.29
N HIS A 257 -18.19 -10.63 0.40
CA HIS A 257 -18.22 -11.68 -0.62
C HIS A 257 -17.03 -11.58 -1.57
N VAL A 258 -16.69 -10.36 -2.01
CA VAL A 258 -15.50 -10.11 -2.84
C VAL A 258 -14.22 -10.52 -2.10
N ALA A 259 -14.08 -10.18 -0.82
CA ALA A 259 -12.92 -10.59 -0.01
C ALA A 259 -12.80 -12.13 0.09
N LYS A 260 -13.94 -12.83 0.25
CA LYS A 260 -13.99 -14.29 0.25
C LYS A 260 -13.55 -14.87 -1.11
N VAL A 261 -14.07 -14.36 -2.22
CA VAL A 261 -13.68 -14.79 -3.58
C VAL A 261 -12.18 -14.57 -3.79
N ALA A 262 -11.63 -13.43 -3.37
CA ALA A 262 -10.20 -13.16 -3.47
C ALA A 262 -9.36 -14.16 -2.67
N LEU A 263 -9.76 -14.49 -1.44
CA LEU A 263 -9.08 -15.49 -0.62
C LEU A 263 -9.12 -16.89 -1.27
N GLU A 264 -10.29 -17.34 -1.71
CA GLU A 264 -10.48 -18.63 -2.40
C GLU A 264 -9.80 -18.68 -3.79
N SER A 265 -9.38 -17.53 -4.33
CA SER A 265 -8.58 -17.46 -5.55
C SER A 265 -7.10 -17.73 -5.30
N THR A 266 -6.65 -17.62 -4.05
CA THR A 266 -5.27 -17.93 -3.63
C THR A 266 -5.10 -19.39 -3.19
N ASP A 267 -6.20 -20.08 -2.85
CA ASP A 267 -6.22 -21.53 -2.65
C ASP A 267 -6.02 -22.24 -3.99
N ARG A 268 -4.75 -22.37 -4.36
CA ARG A 268 -4.30 -23.39 -5.30
C ARG A 268 -4.50 -24.70 -4.54
N GLY A 269 -5.37 -25.58 -5.04
CA GLY A 269 -5.58 -26.89 -4.43
C GLY A 269 -4.28 -27.68 -4.17
N PRO A 270 -4.36 -28.85 -3.52
CA PRO A 270 -3.18 -29.63 -3.12
C PRO A 270 -2.17 -29.87 -4.25
#